data_AF-A0A7I9VHM6-F1
#
_entry.id   AF-A0A7I9VHM6-F1
#
_cell.length_a   1.000
_cell.length_b   1.000
_cell.length_c   1.000
_cell.angle_alpha   90.00
_cell.angle_beta   90.00
_cell.angle_gamma   90.00
#
_symmetry.space_group_name_H-M   'P 1'
#
loop_
_entity.id
_entity.type
_entity.pdbx_description
1 polymer ?
#
loop_
_entity_poly.entity_id
_entity_poly.type
_entity_poly.pdbx_seq_one_letter_code
_entity_poly.pdbx_strand_id
1 'polypeptide(L)'
;MDAQHQHPPEAACPPTCPGWSEGALQLFALQRRYADMLAACQAAEAVESIIVNPATPGVELPEYLGEEQLVRLNLVVGRDTPELLMDDWGLRCSLTFRGRRLDCAVPWDAILAGVLRAPPRRRPRFQVIAGGKKDDGD
;
A
#
# COMPACT_ATOMS: atom_id res chain seq x y z
N MET A 1 -30.20 -4.93 1.12
CA MET A 1 -31.13 -4.49 2.17
C MET A 1 -30.47 -3.31 2.84
N ASP A 2 -30.81 -2.09 2.41
CA ASP A 2 -30.35 -0.87 3.09
C ASP A 2 -31.19 -0.69 4.35
N ALA A 3 -30.63 -1.08 5.50
CA ALA A 3 -31.28 -0.82 6.78
C ALA A 3 -31.26 0.69 7.04
N GLN A 4 -32.42 1.34 6.93
CA GLN A 4 -32.54 2.79 7.11
C GLN A 4 -32.23 3.21 8.56
N HIS A 5 -31.58 4.37 8.73
CA HIS A 5 -31.39 5.02 10.03
C HIS A 5 -32.74 5.25 10.72
N GLN A 6 -32.90 4.74 11.95
CA GLN A 6 -34.12 4.88 12.75
C GLN A 6 -33.90 5.82 13.95
N HIS A 7 -33.41 7.03 13.68
CA HIS A 7 -33.33 8.13 14.65
C HIS A 7 -33.33 9.48 13.90
N PRO A 8 -33.61 10.60 14.58
CA PRO A 8 -33.54 11.91 13.96
C PRO A 8 -32.16 12.18 13.33
N PRO A 9 -32.08 12.89 12.18
CA PRO A 9 -30.81 13.15 11.48
C PRO A 9 -29.74 13.82 12.35
N GLU A 10 -30.19 14.71 13.23
CA GLU A 10 -29.38 15.46 14.16
C GLU A 10 -28.99 14.69 15.44
N ALA A 11 -29.60 13.53 15.69
CA ALA A 11 -29.26 12.70 16.85
C ALA A 11 -28.03 11.83 16.57
N ALA A 12 -27.16 11.67 17.57
CA ALA A 12 -26.02 10.77 17.47
C ALA A 12 -26.46 9.32 17.19
N CYS A 13 -25.78 8.64 16.28
CA CYS A 13 -26.05 7.23 15.98
C CYS A 13 -25.71 6.36 17.21
N PRO A 14 -26.66 5.59 17.78
CA PRO A 14 -26.34 4.61 18.83
C PRO A 14 -25.63 3.37 18.23
N PRO A 15 -24.97 2.53 19.04
CA PRO A 15 -24.28 1.32 18.55
C PRO A 15 -25.14 0.31 17.78
N THR A 16 -26.47 0.39 17.92
CA THR A 16 -27.45 -0.43 17.19
C THR A 16 -27.84 0.16 15.82
N CYS A 17 -27.39 1.38 15.49
CA CYS A 17 -27.65 2.05 14.22
C CYS A 17 -26.68 1.55 13.12
N PRO A 18 -27.16 1.22 11.91
CA PRO A 18 -26.31 0.88 10.78
C PRO A 18 -25.21 1.90 10.48
N GLY A 19 -25.51 3.21 10.57
CA GLY A 19 -24.52 4.25 10.35
C GLY A 19 -23.47 4.37 11.46
N TRP A 20 -23.77 3.93 12.68
CA TRP A 20 -22.74 3.80 13.72
C TRP A 20 -21.75 2.69 13.35
N SER A 21 -22.26 1.52 12.95
CA SER A 21 -21.40 0.41 12.52
C SER A 21 -20.59 0.76 11.28
N GLU A 22 -21.17 1.49 10.32
CA GLU A 22 -20.45 1.98 9.15
C GLU A 22 -19.34 2.96 9.54
N GLY A 23 -19.64 3.95 10.39
CA GLY A 23 -18.64 4.89 10.91
C GLY A 23 -17.52 4.19 11.69
N ALA A 24 -17.85 3.18 12.49
CA ALA A 24 -16.87 2.36 13.21
C ALA A 24 -15.97 1.55 12.26
N LEU A 25 -16.54 0.97 11.19
CA LEU A 25 -15.77 0.26 10.16
C LEU A 25 -14.86 1.21 9.36
N GLN A 26 -15.35 2.41 9.02
CA GLN A 26 -14.55 3.44 8.37
C GLN A 26 -13.39 3.91 9.26
N LEU A 27 -13.65 4.14 10.55
CA LEU A 27 -12.62 4.48 11.53
C LEU A 27 -11.58 3.36 11.67
N PHE A 28 -12.03 2.11 11.77
CA PHE A 28 -11.12 0.96 11.83
C PHE A 28 -10.27 0.82 10.57
N ALA A 29 -10.87 1.00 9.39
CA ALA A 29 -10.15 0.99 8.12
C ALA A 29 -9.10 2.11 8.04
N LEU A 30 -9.43 3.32 8.50
CA LEU A 30 -8.49 4.43 8.61
C LEU A 30 -7.34 4.11 9.58
N GLN A 31 -7.65 3.55 10.75
CA GLN A 31 -6.65 3.16 11.74
C GLN A 31 -5.69 2.08 11.24
N ARG A 32 -6.14 1.19 10.36
CA ARG A 32 -5.33 0.08 9.83
C ARG A 32 -4.57 0.38 8.56
N ARG A 33 -4.99 1.41 7.82
CA ARG A 33 -4.50 1.70 6.47
C ARG A 33 -2.97 1.69 6.36
N TYR A 34 -2.27 2.36 7.27
CA TYR A 34 -0.80 2.51 7.18
C TYR A 34 -0.05 1.22 7.53
N ALA A 35 -0.53 0.48 8.54
CA ALA A 35 0.05 -0.82 8.89
C ALA A 35 -0.14 -1.83 7.76
N ASP A 36 -1.32 -1.85 7.13
CA ASP A 36 -1.60 -2.74 6.00
C ASP A 36 -0.79 -2.32 4.75
N MET A 37 -0.56 -1.02 4.53
CA MET A 37 0.33 -0.51 3.47
C MET A 37 1.79 -0.94 3.69
N LEU A 38 2.32 -0.76 4.90
CA LEU A 38 3.66 -1.23 5.27
C LEU A 38 3.80 -2.74 5.05
N ALA A 39 2.82 -3.53 5.50
CA ALA A 39 2.81 -4.98 5.32
C ALA A 39 2.77 -5.36 3.83
N ALA A 40 2.01 -4.65 2.99
CA ALA A 40 1.98 -4.87 1.55
C ALA A 40 3.33 -4.58 0.89
N CYS A 41 3.99 -3.47 1.28
CA CYS A 41 5.34 -3.13 0.81
C CYS A 41 6.38 -4.18 1.24
N GLN A 42 6.31 -4.68 2.47
CA GLN A 42 7.21 -5.73 2.98
C GLN A 42 6.99 -7.09 2.30
N ALA A 43 5.77 -7.40 1.86
CA ALA A 43 5.44 -8.63 1.15
C ALA A 43 5.75 -8.59 -0.36
N ALA A 44 5.93 -7.39 -0.92
CA ALA A 44 6.25 -7.19 -2.33
C ALA A 44 7.69 -7.61 -2.66
N GLU A 45 7.93 -8.02 -3.90
CA GLU A 45 9.30 -8.21 -4.40
C GLU A 45 10.04 -6.86 -4.50
N ALA A 46 9.31 -5.82 -4.91
CA ALA A 46 9.82 -4.47 -5.02
C ALA A 46 8.68 -3.45 -4.93
N VAL A 47 8.98 -2.26 -4.41
CA VAL A 47 8.14 -1.07 -4.57
C VAL A 47 8.66 -0.31 -5.78
N GLU A 48 7.86 -0.21 -6.85
CA GLU A 48 8.33 0.38 -8.11
C GLU A 48 8.16 1.90 -8.14
N SER A 49 7.01 2.38 -7.67
CA SER A 49 6.74 3.81 -7.56
C SER A 49 5.63 4.10 -6.57
N ILE A 50 5.63 5.33 -6.04
CA ILE A 50 4.57 5.87 -5.20
C ILE A 50 4.06 7.20 -5.75
N ILE A 51 2.80 7.49 -5.48
CA ILE A 51 2.16 8.79 -5.74
C ILE A 51 2.00 9.50 -4.40
N VAL A 52 2.54 10.70 -4.31
CA VAL A 52 2.65 11.48 -3.07
C VAL A 52 1.95 12.82 -3.23
N ASN A 53 1.24 13.26 -2.20
CA ASN A 53 0.83 14.65 -2.04
C ASN A 53 1.98 15.44 -1.38
N PRO A 54 2.70 16.30 -2.12
CA PRO A 54 3.88 16.99 -1.60
C PRO A 54 3.54 18.08 -0.57
N ALA A 55 2.28 18.52 -0.50
CA ALA A 55 1.82 19.52 0.47
C ALA A 55 1.55 18.95 1.88
N THR A 56 1.67 17.63 2.06
CA THR A 56 1.41 16.97 3.34
C THR A 56 2.52 17.32 4.35
N PRO A 57 2.19 17.75 5.58
CA PRO A 57 3.19 18.03 6.61
C PRO A 57 4.13 16.84 6.84
N GLY A 58 5.43 17.10 6.89
CA GLY A 58 6.46 16.06 7.09
C GLY A 58 6.97 15.42 5.80
N VAL A 59 6.45 15.81 4.63
CA VAL A 59 7.07 15.45 3.34
C VAL A 59 8.33 16.28 3.12
N GLU A 60 9.44 15.60 2.82
CA GLU A 60 10.70 16.20 2.39
C GLU A 60 10.96 15.82 0.93
N LEU A 61 10.86 16.81 0.05
CA LEU A 61 11.12 16.72 -1.39
C LEU A 61 11.83 18.00 -1.86
N PRO A 62 12.44 18.02 -3.06
CA PRO A 62 12.94 19.26 -3.64
C PRO A 62 11.87 20.36 -3.65
N GLU A 63 12.27 21.59 -3.30
CA GLU A 63 11.37 22.74 -3.14
C GLU A 63 10.45 22.97 -4.36
N TYR A 64 10.98 22.81 -5.57
CA TYR A 64 10.21 22.99 -6.81
C TYR A 64 9.08 21.97 -7.02
N LEU A 65 9.03 20.89 -6.24
CA LEU A 65 7.94 19.91 -6.25
C LEU A 65 6.87 20.19 -5.19
N GLY A 66 7.11 21.13 -4.27
CA GLY A 66 6.17 21.47 -3.19
C GLY A 66 4.87 22.10 -3.68
N GLU A 67 4.89 22.76 -4.85
CA GLU A 67 3.71 23.39 -5.46
C GLU A 67 2.89 22.43 -6.35
N GLU A 68 3.40 21.23 -6.60
CA GLU A 68 2.71 20.24 -7.44
C GLU A 68 1.52 19.62 -6.71
N GLN A 69 0.45 19.31 -7.44
CA GLN A 69 -0.71 18.64 -6.83
C GLN A 69 -0.39 17.18 -6.47
N LEU A 70 0.44 16.52 -7.29
CA LEU A 70 0.82 15.12 -7.13
C LEU A 70 2.23 14.91 -7.66
N VAL A 71 3.03 14.14 -6.94
CA VAL A 71 4.38 13.77 -7.34
C VAL A 71 4.49 12.25 -7.44
N ARG A 72 4.93 11.75 -8.60
CA ARG A 72 5.27 10.33 -8.77
C ARG A 72 6.76 10.12 -8.51
N LEU A 73 7.09 9.39 -7.45
CA LEU A 73 8.46 8.99 -7.13
C LEU A 73 8.72 7.59 -7.67
N ASN A 74 9.77 7.44 -8.48
CA ASN A 74 10.24 6.13 -8.92
C ASN A 74 11.22 5.57 -7.89
N LEU A 75 10.93 4.38 -7.39
CA LEU A 75 11.71 3.69 -6.34
C LEU A 75 12.43 2.44 -6.88
N VAL A 76 12.30 2.16 -8.19
CA VAL A 76 12.98 1.03 -8.83
C VAL A 76 14.49 1.14 -8.62
N VAL A 77 15.05 0.10 -8.00
CA VAL A 77 16.46 -0.03 -7.71
C VAL A 77 17.26 -0.18 -9.01
N GLY A 78 18.02 0.86 -9.38
CA GLY A 78 19.10 0.82 -10.37
C GLY A 78 20.47 0.62 -9.71
N ARG A 79 21.56 0.87 -10.46
CA ARG A 79 22.95 0.65 -10.01
C ARG A 79 23.40 1.51 -8.80
N ASP A 80 22.79 2.68 -8.59
CA ASP A 80 23.23 3.69 -7.59
C ASP A 80 22.20 3.96 -6.49
N THR A 81 21.31 2.99 -6.22
CA THR A 81 20.16 3.22 -5.33
C THR A 81 20.58 3.12 -3.86
N PRO A 82 20.35 4.16 -3.05
CA PRO A 82 20.42 4.05 -1.59
C PRO A 82 19.35 3.11 -1.06
N GLU A 83 19.55 2.72 0.21
CA GLU A 83 18.56 2.02 1.02
C GLU A 83 17.20 2.72 0.99
N LEU A 84 16.17 1.94 0.66
CA LEU A 84 14.78 2.28 0.90
C LEU A 84 14.42 1.79 2.31
N LEU A 85 14.20 2.73 3.23
CA LEU A 85 13.77 2.42 4.58
C LEU A 85 12.26 2.66 4.68
N MET A 86 11.55 1.68 5.24
CA MET A 86 10.11 1.75 5.48
C MET A 86 9.82 1.26 6.89
N ASP A 87 9.08 2.06 7.64
CA ASP A 87 8.70 1.80 9.04
C ASP A 87 7.25 2.23 9.30
N ASP A 88 6.87 2.35 10.56
CA ASP A 88 5.52 2.75 10.99
C ASP A 88 5.21 4.24 10.73
N TRP A 89 6.23 5.09 10.58
CA TRP A 89 6.08 6.49 10.23
C TRP A 89 5.85 6.68 8.72
N GLY A 90 6.63 5.98 7.89
CA GLY A 90 6.54 6.14 6.44
C GLY A 90 7.74 5.58 5.70
N LEU A 91 8.20 6.35 4.73
CA LEU A 91 9.26 5.98 3.80
C LEU A 91 10.37 7.01 3.81
N ARG A 92 11.62 6.54 3.84
CA ARG A 92 12.82 7.35 3.69
C ARG A 92 13.72 6.73 2.63
N CYS A 93 14.20 7.55 1.71
CA CYS A 93 15.12 7.12 0.66
C CYS A 93 15.89 8.32 0.10
N SER A 94 17.08 8.11 -0.47
CA SER A 94 17.68 9.17 -1.30
C SER A 94 17.35 8.97 -2.78
N LEU A 95 16.87 10.03 -3.42
CA LEU A 95 16.53 10.03 -4.83
C LEU A 95 17.36 11.08 -5.57
N THR A 96 17.58 10.85 -6.85
CA THR A 96 18.30 11.79 -7.72
C THR A 96 17.32 12.63 -8.51
N PHE A 97 17.34 13.94 -8.29
CA PHE A 97 16.54 14.93 -9.00
C PHE A 97 17.46 15.86 -9.78
N ARG A 98 17.28 15.93 -11.11
CA ARG A 98 18.08 16.81 -11.99
C ARG A 98 19.60 16.67 -11.75
N GLY A 99 20.08 15.44 -11.52
CA GLY A 99 21.49 15.13 -11.28
C GLY A 99 21.99 15.39 -9.85
N ARG A 100 21.12 15.80 -8.92
CA ARG A 100 21.45 16.00 -7.50
C ARG A 100 20.76 14.94 -6.64
N ARG A 101 21.48 14.35 -5.69
CA ARG A 101 20.92 13.41 -4.72
C ARG A 101 20.31 14.21 -3.55
N LEU A 102 19.09 13.86 -3.17
CA LEU A 102 18.40 14.42 -2.02
C LEU A 102 17.82 13.27 -1.18
N ASP A 103 17.94 13.39 0.13
CA ASP A 103 17.21 12.54 1.06
C ASP A 103 15.75 12.99 1.08
N CYS A 104 14.86 12.03 0.88
CA CYS A 104 13.41 12.22 0.84
C CYS A 104 12.80 11.52 2.05
N ALA A 105 11.77 12.14 2.61
CA ALA A 105 10.97 11.58 3.69
C ALA A 105 9.49 11.73 3.30
N VAL A 106 8.73 10.64 3.39
CA VAL A 106 7.33 10.62 2.99
C VAL A 106 6.53 9.85 4.03
N PRO A 107 5.73 10.53 4.87
CA PRO A 107 4.85 9.84 5.83
C PRO A 107 3.74 9.08 5.10
N TRP A 108 3.19 8.04 5.74
CA TRP A 108 2.18 7.20 5.10
C TRP A 108 0.90 7.93 4.67
N ASP A 109 0.53 9.00 5.38
CA ASP A 109 -0.62 9.84 5.07
C ASP A 109 -0.44 10.67 3.79
N ALA A 110 0.80 10.97 3.41
CA ALA A 110 1.13 11.63 2.15
C ALA A 110 1.08 10.68 0.94
N ILE A 111 1.09 9.35 1.15
CA ILE A 111 1.11 8.35 0.09
C ILE A 111 -0.32 7.99 -0.34
N LEU A 112 -0.65 8.36 -1.57
CA LEU A 112 -1.99 8.20 -2.12
C LEU A 112 -2.16 6.90 -2.90
N ALA A 113 -1.09 6.43 -3.54
CA ALA A 113 -1.07 5.17 -4.29
C ALA A 113 0.35 4.64 -4.46
N GLY A 114 0.48 3.37 -4.83
CA GLY A 114 1.76 2.75 -5.15
C GLY A 114 1.63 1.63 -6.18
N VAL A 115 2.73 1.36 -6.88
CA VAL A 115 2.88 0.20 -7.77
C VAL A 115 3.85 -0.76 -7.10
N LEU A 116 3.35 -1.95 -6.78
CA LEU A 116 4.11 -3.02 -6.14
C LEU A 116 4.35 -4.16 -7.12
N ARG A 117 5.57 -4.70 -7.15
CA ARG A 117 5.86 -5.94 -7.84
C ARG A 117 5.48 -7.12 -6.96
N ALA A 118 4.59 -7.96 -7.47
CA ALA A 118 4.17 -9.16 -6.75
C ALA A 118 5.34 -10.12 -6.55
N PRO A 119 5.43 -10.81 -5.40
CA PRO A 119 6.46 -11.81 -5.16
C PRO A 119 6.36 -12.97 -6.16
N PRO A 120 7.48 -13.64 -6.50
CA PRO A 120 7.48 -14.75 -7.44
C PRO A 120 6.58 -15.88 -6.96
N ARG A 121 5.57 -16.23 -7.77
CA ARG A 121 4.68 -17.36 -7.47
C ARG A 121 5.46 -18.67 -7.56
N ARG A 122 5.57 -19.41 -6.45
CA ARG A 122 6.01 -20.81 -6.48
C ARG A 122 5.02 -21.61 -7.31
N ARG A 123 5.43 -22.06 -8.51
CA ARG A 123 4.59 -22.96 -9.32
C ARG A 123 4.39 -24.26 -8.53
N PRO A 124 3.15 -24.70 -8.28
CA PRO A 124 2.92 -26.01 -7.69
C PRO A 124 3.52 -27.07 -8.62
N ARG A 125 4.40 -27.91 -8.06
CA ARG A 125 4.88 -29.12 -8.76
C ARG A 125 3.74 -30.13 -8.70
N PHE A 126 2.87 -30.12 -9.71
CA PHE A 126 1.96 -31.24 -9.92
C PHE A 126 2.82 -32.46 -10.29
N GLN A 127 2.90 -33.44 -9.39
CA GLN A 127 3.48 -34.74 -9.74
C GLN A 127 2.48 -35.47 -10.62
N VAL A 128 2.91 -35.91 -11.81
CA VAL A 128 2.13 -36.78 -12.67
C VAL A 128 2.05 -38.14 -11.98
N ILE A 129 0.86 -38.54 -11.54
CA ILE A 129 0.62 -39.93 -11.13
C ILE A 129 0.71 -40.76 -12.41
N ALA A 130 1.74 -41.60 -12.54
CA ALA A 130 1.84 -42.52 -13.65
C ALA A 130 0.58 -43.39 -13.67
N GLY A 131 -0.20 -43.29 -14.76
CA GLY A 131 -1.41 -44.07 -14.95
C GLY A 131 -1.12 -45.55 -14.72
N GLY A 132 -1.93 -46.19 -13.87
CA GLY A 132 -1.78 -47.59 -13.53
C GLY A 132 -1.72 -48.45 -14.78
N LYS A 133 -0.72 -49.32 -14.86
CA LYS A 133 -0.72 -50.43 -15.82
C LYS A 133 -2.03 -51.18 -15.63
N LYS A 134 -2.79 -51.30 -16.71
CA LYS A 134 -3.89 -52.25 -16.79
C LYS A 134 -3.24 -53.63 -16.84
N ASP A 135 -3.37 -54.39 -15.77
CA ASP A 135 -3.03 -55.81 -15.78
C ASP A 135 -4.03 -56.48 -16.72
N ASP A 136 -3.60 -56.78 -17.95
CA ASP A 136 -4.31 -57.71 -18.82
C ASP A 136 -4.03 -59.11 -18.26
N GLY A 137 -4.97 -59.61 -17.46
CA GLY A 137 -5.00 -60.98 -16.94
C GLY A 137 -5.64 -61.94 -17.95
N ASP A 138 -4.89 -63.02 -18.19
CA ASP A 138 -5.24 -64.37 -18.71
C ASP A 138 -6.22 -64.52 -19.89
#